data_AF-A0A1Y0I3D4-F1
#
_entry.id   AF-A0A1Y0I3D4-F1
#
_cell.length_a   1.000
_cell.length_b   1.000
_cell.length_c   1.000
_cell.angle_alpha   90.00
_cell.angle_beta   90.00
_cell.angle_gamma   90.00
#
_symmetry.space_group_name_H-M   'P 1'
#
loop_
_entity.id
_entity.type
_entity.pdbx_description
1 polymer ?
#
loop_
_entity_poly.entity_id
_entity_poly.type
_entity_poly.pdbx_seq_one_letter_code
_entity_poly.pdbx_strand_id
1 'polypeptide(L)'
;MKILVVEDNPIDQEIIKVNLPDHEILIAESGENALELIELSPDLVLLDIELPGIDGYETCKRMRKNAGMEITPIVFLTHMTGLGDRIKAYDAGGDDHLSKPCDHLLLRSKVDVYDKIRKQMQSSADEAKCAISALLNLQSQSSKVHCISRFVQAARYCRDVDRLLGLFLSTAREIGVQCILETRLDGVSNWVSTKGPVSVLEKEILECANSVEKIHQFGQHRAIFHWPQVSMLVLHVEDSLDILALFMDSLDAALKAIRTEAQLLERVNQLEKYNSLVSDQVTDLFEQMRGELTEMIVSLGLVAALEPDEQDRFNDMLERYDNNIRDKLRTLSYNNSEIRILVSDLRSAPEDIEKLLREQHQFSGNNKNTELF
;
A
#
# COMPACT_ATOMS: atom_id res chain seq x y z
N MET A 1 25.73 32.85 14.48
CA MET A 1 25.12 32.50 15.78
C MET A 1 24.51 33.75 16.39
N LYS A 2 23.39 33.64 17.10
CA LYS A 2 22.79 34.72 17.86
C LYS A 2 23.31 34.68 19.30
N ILE A 3 23.98 35.72 19.75
CA ILE A 3 24.63 35.78 21.07
C ILE A 3 23.97 36.89 21.87
N LEU A 4 23.44 36.55 23.03
CA LEU A 4 22.94 37.53 23.99
C LEU A 4 24.09 37.97 24.90
N VAL A 5 24.42 39.26 24.88
CA VAL A 5 25.42 39.88 25.74
C VAL A 5 24.68 40.71 26.79
N VAL A 6 24.90 40.39 28.06
CA VAL A 6 24.27 41.08 29.20
C VAL A 6 25.36 41.81 29.96
N GLU A 7 25.41 43.13 29.81
CA GLU A 7 26.49 44.01 30.26
C GLU A 7 25.92 45.42 30.42
N ASP A 8 26.18 46.11 31.53
CA ASP A 8 25.64 47.46 31.77
C ASP A 8 26.60 48.57 31.28
N ASN A 9 27.89 48.25 31.11
CA ASN A 9 28.88 49.20 30.64
C ASN A 9 28.89 49.29 29.09
N PRO A 10 28.57 50.45 28.49
CA PRO A 10 28.50 50.60 27.04
C PRO A 10 29.86 50.44 26.34
N ILE A 11 30.98 50.68 27.04
CA ILE A 11 32.32 50.47 26.49
C ILE A 11 32.60 48.98 26.36
N ASP A 12 32.30 48.20 27.40
CA ASP A 12 32.53 46.75 27.41
C ASP A 12 31.61 46.04 26.40
N GLN A 13 30.36 46.49 26.26
CA GLN A 13 29.45 46.07 25.20
C GLN A 13 30.05 46.24 23.80
N GLU A 14 30.58 47.43 23.49
CA GLU A 14 31.19 47.71 22.18
C GLU A 14 32.45 46.88 21.95
N ILE A 15 33.27 46.69 22.99
CA ILE A 15 34.44 45.81 22.91
C ILE A 15 34.02 44.37 22.56
N ILE A 16 33.00 43.82 23.23
CA ILE A 16 32.52 42.46 22.95
C ILE A 16 31.98 42.35 21.53
N LYS A 17 31.16 43.32 21.08
CA LYS A 17 30.62 43.38 19.71
C LYS A 17 31.74 43.40 18.66
N VAL A 18 32.71 44.30 18.79
CA VAL A 18 33.83 44.43 17.83
C VAL A 18 34.65 43.14 17.75
N ASN A 19 34.74 42.41 18.85
CA ASN A 19 35.47 41.16 18.90
C ASN A 19 34.67 39.95 18.40
N LEU A 20 33.37 40.07 18.13
CA LEU A 20 32.51 38.98 17.64
C LEU A 20 31.72 39.39 16.37
N PRO A 21 32.39 39.86 15.29
CA PRO A 21 31.72 40.48 14.15
C PRO A 21 30.91 39.49 13.29
N ASP A 22 31.21 38.19 13.34
CA ASP A 22 30.56 37.14 12.55
C ASP A 22 29.27 36.59 13.20
N HIS A 23 28.78 37.26 14.24
CA HIS A 23 27.66 36.83 15.05
C HIS A 23 26.62 37.93 15.18
N GLU A 24 25.36 37.53 15.31
CA GLU A 24 24.26 38.43 15.60
C GLU A 24 24.27 38.71 17.11
N ILE A 25 24.65 39.91 17.52
CA ILE A 25 24.74 40.29 18.93
C ILE A 25 23.44 40.95 19.38
N LEU A 26 22.78 40.35 20.35
CA LEU A 26 21.70 40.97 21.12
C LEU A 26 22.31 41.55 22.40
N ILE A 27 21.97 42.79 22.75
CA ILE A 27 22.47 43.43 23.97
C ILE A 27 21.34 43.60 24.96
N ALA A 28 21.62 43.21 26.20
CA ALA A 28 20.83 43.54 27.37
C ALA A 28 21.65 44.39 28.35
N GLU A 29 21.08 45.50 28.80
CA GLU A 29 21.75 46.43 29.74
C GLU A 29 21.51 46.08 31.22
N SER A 30 20.58 45.16 31.49
CA SER A 30 20.28 44.67 32.83
C SER A 30 19.80 43.21 32.79
N GLY A 31 19.81 42.55 33.94
CA GLY A 31 19.32 41.17 34.04
C GLY A 31 17.83 41.04 33.67
N GLU A 32 17.00 42.03 34.01
CA GLU A 32 15.59 42.06 33.64
C GLU A 32 15.41 42.15 32.12
N ASN A 33 16.16 43.04 31.45
CA ASN A 33 16.10 43.14 29.99
C ASN A 33 16.63 41.86 29.32
N ALA A 34 17.60 41.20 29.92
CA ALA A 34 18.10 39.91 29.44
C ALA A 34 17.03 38.81 29.50
N LEU A 35 16.18 38.82 30.53
CA LEU A 35 15.04 37.91 30.67
C LEU A 35 13.90 38.19 29.68
N GLU A 36 13.84 39.38 29.07
CA GLU A 36 12.93 39.66 27.96
C GLU A 36 13.53 39.18 26.63
N LEU A 37 14.81 39.44 26.41
CA LEU A 37 15.51 39.13 25.16
C LEU A 37 15.80 37.64 24.98
N ILE A 38 15.74 36.85 26.04
CA ILE A 38 15.87 35.39 26.00
C ILE A 38 14.80 34.71 25.14
N GLU A 39 13.61 35.31 25.02
CA GLU A 39 12.52 34.80 24.19
C GLU A 39 12.89 34.77 22.69
N LEU A 40 13.88 35.57 22.28
CA LEU A 40 14.44 35.55 20.93
C LEU A 40 15.34 34.33 20.66
N SER A 41 15.41 33.39 21.62
CA SER A 41 16.13 32.12 21.57
C SER A 41 17.59 32.33 21.18
N PRO A 42 18.40 33.02 22.02
CA PRO A 42 19.82 33.14 21.78
C PRO A 42 20.49 31.77 21.84
N ASP A 43 21.54 31.61 21.06
CA ASP A 43 22.30 30.37 20.94
C ASP A 43 23.45 30.29 21.96
N LEU A 44 23.83 31.42 22.53
CA LEU A 44 24.87 31.59 23.56
C LEU A 44 24.53 32.85 24.37
N VAL A 45 24.75 32.81 25.68
CA VAL A 45 24.64 33.99 26.55
C VAL A 45 26.01 34.31 27.14
N LEU A 46 26.46 35.55 26.99
CA LEU A 46 27.58 36.13 27.72
C LEU A 46 26.99 37.03 28.81
N LEU A 47 27.21 36.69 30.07
CA LEU A 47 26.48 37.29 31.20
C LEU A 47 27.46 37.90 32.20
N ASP A 48 27.42 39.22 32.36
CA ASP A 48 28.12 39.84 33.48
C ASP A 48 27.48 39.49 34.82
N ILE A 49 28.30 39.38 35.86
CA ILE A 49 27.88 39.13 37.23
C ILE A 49 27.42 40.42 37.90
N GLU A 50 28.15 41.52 37.68
CA GLU A 50 27.91 42.81 38.31
C GLU A 50 26.93 43.64 37.48
N LEU A 51 25.64 43.36 37.62
CA LEU A 51 24.57 44.07 36.91
C LEU A 51 23.77 44.98 37.86
N PRO A 52 23.18 46.08 37.35
CA PRO A 52 22.23 46.88 38.10
C PRO A 52 20.92 46.11 38.30
N GLY A 53 20.34 46.19 39.50
CA GLY A 53 19.09 45.51 39.83
C GLY A 53 19.33 44.07 40.29
N ILE A 54 18.91 43.09 39.49
CA ILE A 54 19.25 41.68 39.74
C ILE A 54 20.67 41.37 39.25
N ASP A 55 21.45 40.67 40.07
CA ASP A 55 22.80 40.25 39.69
C ASP A 55 22.79 39.16 38.61
N GLY A 56 23.96 38.92 37.99
CA GLY A 56 24.10 37.91 36.94
C GLY A 56 23.81 36.49 37.42
N TYR A 57 24.06 36.16 38.69
CA TYR A 57 23.76 34.82 39.21
C TYR A 57 22.25 34.56 39.28
N GLU A 58 21.49 35.52 39.80
CA GLU A 58 20.04 35.46 39.86
C GLU A 58 19.43 35.52 38.45
N THR A 59 20.01 36.33 37.56
CA THR A 59 19.64 36.35 36.14
C THR A 59 19.78 34.97 35.52
N CYS A 60 20.94 34.32 35.65
CA CYS A 60 21.18 32.96 35.15
C CYS A 60 20.17 31.94 35.71
N LYS A 61 19.91 31.96 37.02
CA LYS A 61 18.92 31.08 37.64
C LYS A 61 17.52 31.26 37.08
N ARG A 62 17.14 32.49 36.74
CA ARG A 62 15.85 32.78 36.11
C ARG A 62 15.84 32.35 34.64
N MET A 63 16.90 32.61 33.90
CA MET A 63 17.06 32.16 32.51
C MET A 63 16.91 30.63 32.40
N ARG A 64 17.51 29.87 33.31
CA ARG A 64 17.42 28.40 33.35
C ARG A 64 16.02 27.85 33.64
N LYS A 65 15.09 28.67 34.12
CA LYS A 65 13.68 28.28 34.31
C LYS A 65 12.85 28.41 33.03
N ASN A 66 13.37 29.05 31.98
CA ASN A 66 12.67 29.19 30.71
C ASN A 66 12.86 27.94 29.83
N ALA A 67 11.78 27.55 29.15
CA ALA A 67 11.78 26.41 28.24
C ALA A 67 12.77 26.65 27.09
N GLY A 68 13.62 25.66 26.80
CA GLY A 68 14.64 25.75 25.75
C GLY A 68 16.01 26.25 26.22
N MET A 69 16.09 26.87 27.40
CA MET A 69 17.37 27.36 27.95
C MET A 69 18.15 26.29 28.72
N GLU A 70 17.69 25.04 28.81
CA GLU A 70 18.45 23.93 29.42
C GLU A 70 19.73 23.60 28.63
N ILE A 71 19.72 23.86 27.32
CA ILE A 71 20.80 23.49 26.40
C ILE A 71 21.61 24.69 25.89
N THR A 72 21.11 25.91 26.08
CA THR A 72 21.79 27.14 25.63
C THR A 72 22.96 27.45 26.55
N PRO A 73 24.21 27.53 26.07
CA PRO A 73 25.34 27.81 26.96
C PRO A 73 25.26 29.22 27.56
N ILE A 74 25.53 29.34 28.87
CA ILE A 74 25.65 30.62 29.59
C ILE A 74 27.09 30.74 30.13
N VAL A 75 27.82 31.72 29.62
CA VAL A 75 29.21 32.01 29.98
C VAL A 75 29.26 33.29 30.81
N PHE A 76 29.70 33.18 32.05
CA PHE A 76 29.84 34.34 32.93
C PHE A 76 31.06 35.20 32.58
N LEU A 77 30.91 36.51 32.62
CA LEU A 77 32.02 37.47 32.59
C LEU A 77 32.25 37.97 34.02
N THR A 78 33.48 37.91 34.54
CA THR A 78 33.74 38.22 35.97
C THR A 78 35.10 38.84 36.24
N HIS A 79 35.19 39.80 37.17
CA HIS A 79 36.47 40.29 37.71
C HIS A 79 37.06 39.38 38.80
N MET A 80 36.28 38.43 39.33
CA MET A 80 36.67 37.59 40.46
C MET A 80 36.90 36.14 40.02
N THR A 81 38.15 35.69 40.11
CA THR A 81 38.59 34.38 39.59
C THR A 81 38.79 33.31 40.69
N GLY A 82 38.32 33.60 41.92
CA GLY A 82 38.44 32.70 43.06
C GLY A 82 37.58 31.43 42.91
N LEU A 83 37.96 30.37 43.62
CA LEU A 83 37.21 29.10 43.62
C LEU A 83 35.76 29.29 44.08
N GLY A 84 35.51 30.18 45.04
CA GLY A 84 34.17 30.47 45.56
C GLY A 84 33.22 31.05 44.50
N ASP A 85 33.72 31.94 43.64
CA ASP A 85 32.91 32.59 42.60
C ASP A 85 32.58 31.64 41.45
N ARG A 86 33.50 30.69 41.17
CA ARG A 86 33.27 29.60 40.22
C ARG A 86 32.20 28.62 40.72
N ILE A 87 32.20 28.30 42.02
CA ILE A 87 31.15 27.46 42.62
C ILE A 87 29.79 28.15 42.50
N LYS A 88 29.72 29.45 42.83
CA LYS A 88 28.47 30.22 42.67
C LYS A 88 27.97 30.26 41.23
N ALA A 89 28.87 30.43 40.25
CA ALA A 89 28.53 30.43 38.82
C ALA A 89 27.96 29.07 38.39
N TYR A 90 28.57 27.98 38.83
CA TYR A 90 28.10 26.63 38.57
C TYR A 90 26.74 26.37 39.22
N ASP A 91 26.56 26.73 40.49
CA ASP A 91 25.29 26.55 41.23
C ASP A 91 24.15 27.41 40.66
N ALA A 92 24.48 28.53 39.99
CA ALA A 92 23.50 29.34 39.26
C ALA A 92 23.08 28.70 37.93
N GLY A 93 23.82 27.69 37.44
CA GLY A 93 23.58 27.01 36.19
C GLY A 93 24.42 27.54 35.02
N GLY A 94 25.54 28.23 35.27
CA GLY A 94 26.48 28.63 34.22
C GLY A 94 27.32 27.47 33.72
N ASP A 95 27.65 27.48 32.42
CA ASP A 95 28.45 26.44 31.77
C ASP A 95 29.95 26.76 31.78
N ASP A 96 30.29 28.04 31.80
CA ASP A 96 31.68 28.50 31.78
C ASP A 96 31.81 29.93 32.34
N HIS A 97 33.05 30.41 32.44
CA HIS A 97 33.38 31.76 32.86
C HIS A 97 34.61 32.31 32.11
N LEU A 98 34.69 33.64 32.05
CA LEU A 98 35.76 34.43 31.49
C LEU A 98 36.12 35.57 32.44
N SER A 99 37.43 35.74 32.69
CA SER A 99 37.92 36.80 33.56
C SER A 99 38.01 38.14 32.84
N LYS A 100 37.44 39.21 33.41
CA LYS A 100 37.58 40.60 32.95
C LYS A 100 38.89 41.22 33.51
N PRO A 101 39.66 42.00 32.72
CA PRO A 101 39.44 42.32 31.30
C PRO A 101 39.63 41.08 30.42
N CYS A 102 38.67 40.81 29.55
CA CYS A 102 38.63 39.57 28.78
C CYS A 102 39.61 39.62 27.62
N ASP A 103 40.55 38.67 27.56
CA ASP A 103 41.39 38.47 26.38
C ASP A 103 40.50 38.14 25.17
N HIS A 104 40.55 39.00 24.16
CA HIS A 104 39.73 38.88 22.96
C HIS A 104 39.97 37.56 22.20
N LEU A 105 41.20 37.05 22.23
CA LEU A 105 41.54 35.77 21.61
C LEU A 105 40.86 34.61 22.36
N LEU A 106 40.82 34.69 23.69
CA LEU A 106 40.17 33.69 24.53
C LEU A 106 38.64 33.73 24.38
N LEU A 107 38.05 34.93 24.33
CA LEU A 107 36.62 35.12 24.08
C LEU A 107 36.21 34.48 22.75
N ARG A 108 36.87 34.84 21.64
CA ARG A 108 36.62 34.26 20.32
C ARG A 108 36.74 32.74 20.34
N SER A 109 37.83 32.23 20.91
CA SER A 109 38.08 30.79 20.97
C SER A 109 36.97 30.03 21.71
N LYS A 110 36.42 30.59 22.80
CA LYS A 110 35.29 29.96 23.52
C LYS A 110 34.00 30.00 22.69
N VAL A 111 33.71 31.15 22.06
CA VAL A 111 32.52 31.28 21.20
C VAL A 111 32.58 30.28 20.03
N ASP A 112 33.75 30.13 19.40
CA ASP A 112 33.96 29.15 18.31
C ASP A 112 33.72 27.70 18.75
N VAL A 113 34.14 27.35 19.98
CA VAL A 113 33.89 26.01 20.55
C VAL A 113 32.39 25.76 20.68
N TYR A 114 31.63 26.71 21.23
CA TYR A 114 30.19 26.56 21.39
C TYR A 114 29.45 26.56 20.04
N ASP A 115 29.86 27.38 19.08
CA ASP A 115 29.31 27.37 17.72
C ASP A 115 29.56 26.02 17.02
N LYS A 116 30.75 25.43 17.21
CA LYS A 116 31.08 24.11 16.68
C LYS A 116 30.24 23.00 17.30
N ILE A 117 30.08 23.00 18.63
CA ILE A 117 29.24 22.03 19.35
C ILE A 117 27.80 22.10 18.84
N ARG A 118 27.25 23.30 18.71
CA ARG A 118 25.90 23.52 18.18
C ARG A 118 25.75 22.96 16.77
N LYS A 119 26.65 23.32 15.84
CA LYS A 119 26.60 22.82 14.45
C LYS A 119 26.64 21.30 14.39
N GLN A 120 27.44 20.67 15.25
CA GLN A 120 27.52 19.21 15.33
C GLN A 120 26.23 18.58 15.85
N MET A 121 25.64 19.12 16.92
CA MET A 121 24.34 18.65 17.43
C MET A 121 23.22 18.81 16.40
N GLN A 122 23.22 19.91 15.64
CA GLN A 122 22.22 20.17 14.62
C GLN A 122 22.35 19.19 13.43
N SER A 123 23.58 18.92 12.96
CA SER A 123 23.84 17.91 11.92
C SER A 123 23.37 16.52 12.35
N SER A 124 23.71 16.09 13.57
CA SER A 124 23.29 14.77 14.08
C SER A 124 21.77 14.67 14.24
N ALA A 125 21.09 15.75 14.63
CA ALA A 125 19.63 15.78 14.73
C ALA A 125 18.95 15.66 13.36
N ASP A 126 19.48 16.32 12.33
CA ASP A 126 18.95 16.25 10.97
C ASP A 126 19.21 14.88 10.32
N GLU A 127 20.39 14.28 10.56
CA GLU A 127 20.70 12.91 10.15
C GLU A 127 19.73 11.90 10.78
N ALA A 128 19.45 12.02 12.09
CA ALA A 128 18.49 11.16 12.78
C ALA A 128 17.06 11.29 12.23
N LYS A 129 16.61 12.51 11.93
CA LYS A 129 15.30 12.74 11.29
C LYS A 129 15.21 12.10 9.91
N CYS A 130 16.25 12.25 9.08
CA CYS A 130 16.33 11.64 7.76
C CYS A 130 16.33 10.10 7.83
N ALA A 131 17.05 9.52 8.78
CA ALA A 131 17.07 8.07 8.98
C ALA A 131 15.69 7.53 9.41
N ILE A 132 15.01 8.23 10.33
CA ILE A 132 13.66 7.87 10.78
C ILE A 132 12.65 7.97 9.64
N SER A 133 12.67 9.04 8.83
CA SER A 133 11.76 9.19 7.69
C SER A 133 12.01 8.13 6.61
N ALA A 134 13.27 7.78 6.34
CA ALA A 134 13.62 6.69 5.44
C ALA A 134 13.11 5.32 5.94
N LEU A 135 13.26 5.03 7.24
CA LEU A 135 12.73 3.80 7.86
C LEU A 135 11.20 3.74 7.79
N LEU A 136 10.51 4.84 8.07
CA LEU A 136 9.05 4.93 7.96
C LEU A 136 8.58 4.71 6.52
N ASN A 137 9.29 5.25 5.52
CA ASN A 137 9.00 5.03 4.11
C ASN A 137 9.18 3.55 3.71
N LEU A 138 10.25 2.90 4.17
CA LEU A 138 10.47 1.46 3.93
C LEU A 138 9.39 0.60 4.62
N GLN A 139 9.00 0.96 5.84
CA GLN A 139 7.95 0.26 6.58
C GLN A 139 6.59 0.43 5.90
N SER A 140 6.30 1.63 5.39
CA SER A 140 5.10 1.93 4.59
C SER A 140 5.10 1.18 3.25
N GLN A 141 6.22 1.12 2.55
CA GLN A 141 6.33 0.31 1.33
C GLN A 141 6.12 -1.19 1.63
N SER A 142 6.66 -1.69 2.75
CA SER A 142 6.47 -3.07 3.18
C SER A 142 5.00 -3.39 3.52
N SER A 143 4.28 -2.45 4.14
CA SER A 143 2.84 -2.62 4.42
C SER A 143 1.99 -2.61 3.14
N LYS A 144 2.31 -1.75 2.16
CA LYS A 144 1.61 -1.72 0.86
C LYS A 144 1.85 -3.01 0.06
N VAL A 145 3.10 -3.49 0.02
CA VAL A 145 3.44 -4.79 -0.61
C VAL A 145 2.72 -5.94 0.08
N HIS A 146 2.60 -5.91 1.41
CA HIS A 146 1.84 -6.91 2.16
C HIS A 146 0.34 -6.88 1.79
N CYS A 147 -0.27 -5.70 1.67
CA CYS A 147 -1.66 -5.55 1.25
C CYS A 147 -1.90 -6.12 -0.15
N ILE A 148 -1.01 -5.82 -1.10
CA ILE A 148 -1.09 -6.36 -2.48
C ILE A 148 -0.86 -7.87 -2.48
N SER A 149 0.09 -8.38 -1.69
CA SER A 149 0.32 -9.82 -1.55
C SER A 149 -0.93 -10.54 -1.04
N ARG A 150 -1.61 -9.96 -0.04
CA ARG A 150 -2.88 -10.48 0.48
C ARG A 150 -3.99 -10.41 -0.55
N PHE A 151 -4.07 -9.33 -1.34
CA PHE A 151 -4.98 -9.25 -2.48
C PHE A 151 -4.72 -10.37 -3.48
N VAL A 152 -3.47 -10.58 -3.91
CA VAL A 152 -3.09 -11.64 -4.87
C VAL A 152 -3.53 -13.01 -4.35
N GLN A 153 -3.35 -13.28 -3.06
CA GLN A 153 -3.78 -14.55 -2.46
C GLN A 153 -5.30 -14.70 -2.44
N ALA A 154 -6.04 -13.67 -2.03
CA ALA A 154 -7.49 -13.72 -1.92
C ALA A 154 -8.18 -13.71 -3.30
N ALA A 155 -7.64 -12.97 -4.27
CA ALA A 155 -8.17 -12.85 -5.63
C ALA A 155 -8.25 -14.20 -6.35
N ARG A 156 -7.36 -15.16 -6.03
CA ARG A 156 -7.38 -16.53 -6.57
C ARG A 156 -8.65 -17.31 -6.25
N TYR A 157 -9.38 -16.90 -5.22
CA TYR A 157 -10.61 -17.56 -4.78
C TYR A 157 -11.87 -16.77 -5.16
N CYS A 158 -11.71 -15.62 -5.81
CA CYS A 158 -12.83 -14.88 -6.37
C CYS A 158 -13.35 -15.62 -7.61
N ARG A 159 -14.66 -15.85 -7.64
CA ARG A 159 -15.37 -16.53 -8.75
C ARG A 159 -16.29 -15.58 -9.52
N ASP A 160 -16.38 -14.35 -9.03
CA ASP A 160 -17.29 -13.33 -9.49
C ASP A 160 -16.52 -12.01 -9.58
N VAL A 161 -16.82 -11.27 -10.65
CA VAL A 161 -16.13 -10.03 -10.99
C VAL A 161 -16.42 -8.96 -9.95
N ASP A 162 -17.66 -8.83 -9.48
CA ASP A 162 -18.03 -7.82 -8.50
C ASP A 162 -17.30 -8.06 -7.17
N ARG A 163 -17.16 -9.33 -6.76
CA ARG A 163 -16.38 -9.67 -5.54
C ARG A 163 -14.90 -9.32 -5.68
N LEU A 164 -14.30 -9.65 -6.83
CA LEU A 164 -12.91 -9.31 -7.12
C LEU A 164 -12.68 -7.80 -7.12
N LEU A 165 -13.59 -7.03 -7.73
CA LEU A 165 -13.54 -5.58 -7.77
C LEU A 165 -13.73 -4.96 -6.39
N GLY A 166 -14.64 -5.50 -5.57
CA GLY A 166 -14.80 -5.08 -4.18
C GLY A 166 -13.51 -5.23 -3.37
N LEU A 167 -12.86 -6.40 -3.49
CA LEU A 167 -11.57 -6.70 -2.85
C LEU A 167 -10.44 -5.80 -3.37
N PHE A 168 -10.43 -5.49 -4.67
CA PHE A 168 -9.45 -4.57 -5.24
C PHE A 168 -9.64 -3.16 -4.66
N LEU A 169 -10.87 -2.63 -4.66
CA LEU A 169 -11.16 -1.30 -4.15
C LEU A 169 -10.90 -1.15 -2.65
N SER A 170 -11.15 -2.19 -1.85
CA SER A 170 -10.76 -2.17 -0.43
C SER A 170 -9.24 -2.06 -0.29
N THR A 171 -8.50 -2.88 -1.04
CA THR A 171 -7.04 -2.92 -0.98
C THR A 171 -6.46 -1.60 -1.46
N ALA A 172 -7.00 -1.02 -2.53
CA ALA A 172 -6.65 0.31 -3.03
C ALA A 172 -6.82 1.38 -1.95
N ARG A 173 -7.94 1.36 -1.20
CA ARG A 173 -8.16 2.28 -0.07
C ARG A 173 -7.16 2.07 1.07
N GLU A 174 -6.83 0.82 1.39
CA GLU A 174 -5.84 0.50 2.44
C GLU A 174 -4.43 0.99 2.10
N ILE A 175 -4.03 0.92 0.82
CA ILE A 175 -2.74 1.44 0.36
C ILE A 175 -2.76 2.96 0.05
N GLY A 176 -3.90 3.64 0.25
CA GLY A 176 -4.05 5.08 0.06
C GLY A 176 -4.33 5.53 -1.39
N VAL A 177 -4.63 4.59 -2.29
CA VAL A 177 -4.82 4.86 -3.72
C VAL A 177 -6.27 5.21 -4.02
N GLN A 178 -6.48 6.38 -4.63
CA GLN A 178 -7.78 6.80 -5.15
C GLN A 178 -7.85 6.56 -6.65
N CYS A 179 -8.72 5.63 -7.06
CA CYS A 179 -8.78 5.22 -8.45
C CYS A 179 -10.20 4.91 -8.94
N ILE A 180 -10.29 4.89 -10.27
CA ILE A 180 -11.46 4.50 -11.05
C ILE A 180 -11.01 3.35 -11.94
N LEU A 181 -11.83 2.31 -12.02
CA LEU A 181 -11.57 1.12 -12.81
C LEU A 181 -12.66 0.94 -13.85
N GLU A 182 -12.23 0.59 -15.05
CA GLU A 182 -13.04 0.02 -16.11
C GLU A 182 -12.59 -1.42 -16.32
N THR A 183 -13.46 -2.41 -16.10
CA THR A 183 -13.21 -3.78 -16.55
C THR A 183 -14.01 -4.07 -17.80
N ARG A 184 -13.38 -4.74 -18.77
CA ARG A 184 -13.95 -5.06 -20.07
C ARG A 184 -14.00 -6.57 -20.23
N LEU A 185 -15.17 -7.16 -19.98
CA LEU A 185 -15.38 -8.61 -20.06
C LEU A 185 -16.52 -8.92 -21.02
N ASP A 186 -16.26 -9.79 -22.00
CA ASP A 186 -17.25 -10.26 -22.97
C ASP A 186 -18.06 -9.14 -23.66
N GLY A 187 -17.43 -7.98 -23.88
CA GLY A 187 -18.04 -6.82 -24.53
C GLY A 187 -18.82 -5.89 -23.59
N VAL A 188 -18.87 -6.19 -22.29
CA VAL A 188 -19.53 -5.36 -21.27
C VAL A 188 -18.46 -4.64 -20.45
N SER A 189 -18.58 -3.31 -20.36
CA SER A 189 -17.75 -2.49 -19.47
C SER A 189 -18.43 -2.33 -18.11
N ASN A 190 -17.76 -2.77 -17.04
CA ASN A 190 -18.16 -2.52 -15.67
C ASN A 190 -17.26 -1.44 -15.05
N TRP A 191 -17.86 -0.51 -14.31
CA TRP A 191 -17.20 0.69 -13.82
C TRP A 191 -17.31 0.77 -12.31
N VAL A 192 -16.18 0.87 -11.62
CA VAL A 192 -16.14 0.98 -10.17
C VAL A 192 -15.13 2.02 -9.74
N SER A 193 -15.33 2.62 -8.56
CA SER A 193 -14.48 3.71 -8.07
C SER A 193 -14.36 3.68 -6.55
N THR A 194 -13.21 4.15 -6.05
CA THR A 194 -12.98 4.31 -4.61
C THR A 194 -13.77 5.48 -4.00
N LYS A 195 -14.22 6.45 -4.81
CA LYS A 195 -14.86 7.71 -4.35
C LYS A 195 -16.38 7.75 -4.48
N GLY A 196 -17.01 6.80 -5.18
CA GLY A 196 -18.46 6.80 -5.43
C GLY A 196 -18.78 6.72 -6.92
N PRO A 197 -19.87 7.36 -7.40
CA PRO A 197 -20.28 7.24 -8.80
C PRO A 197 -19.23 7.84 -9.74
N VAL A 198 -19.00 7.17 -10.88
CA VAL A 198 -18.04 7.58 -11.90
C VAL A 198 -18.67 8.65 -12.80
N SER A 199 -18.01 9.79 -12.96
CA SER A 199 -18.48 10.88 -13.82
C SER A 199 -18.29 10.57 -15.31
N VAL A 200 -19.04 11.28 -16.17
CA VAL A 200 -18.94 11.11 -17.63
C VAL A 200 -17.53 11.40 -18.15
N LEU A 201 -16.90 12.48 -17.65
CA LEU A 201 -15.55 12.87 -18.05
C LEU A 201 -14.51 11.80 -17.69
N GLU A 202 -14.65 11.15 -16.52
CA GLU A 202 -13.73 10.09 -16.10
C GLU A 202 -13.82 8.85 -16.99
N LYS A 203 -15.02 8.54 -17.51
CA LYS A 203 -15.21 7.47 -18.50
C LYS A 203 -14.54 7.83 -19.83
N GLU A 204 -14.79 9.03 -20.35
CA GLU A 204 -14.20 9.51 -21.60
C GLU A 204 -12.66 9.49 -21.56
N ILE A 205 -12.06 9.87 -20.42
CA ILE A 205 -10.60 9.82 -20.23
C ILE A 205 -10.06 8.38 -20.34
N LEU A 206 -10.74 7.41 -19.74
CA LEU A 206 -10.33 6.00 -19.79
C LEU A 206 -10.59 5.37 -21.16
N GLU A 207 -11.65 5.76 -21.85
CA GLU A 207 -11.92 5.32 -23.22
C GLU A 207 -10.85 5.82 -24.21
N CYS A 208 -10.38 7.06 -24.02
CA CYS A 208 -9.26 7.63 -24.78
C CYS A 208 -7.91 6.92 -24.51
N ALA A 209 -7.79 6.17 -23.41
CA ALA A 209 -6.56 5.47 -23.05
C ALA A 209 -6.20 4.33 -24.02
N ASN A 210 -7.16 3.84 -24.81
CA ASN A 210 -6.96 2.73 -25.75
C ASN A 210 -5.93 3.06 -26.85
N SER A 211 -5.58 4.34 -27.06
CA SER A 211 -4.56 4.80 -28.00
C SER A 211 -3.19 5.09 -27.38
N VAL A 212 -2.99 4.80 -26.10
CA VAL A 212 -1.79 5.21 -25.34
C VAL A 212 -0.99 3.99 -24.83
N GLU A 213 0.27 4.20 -24.46
CA GLU A 213 1.11 3.20 -23.81
C GLU A 213 0.48 2.62 -22.53
N LYS A 214 0.93 1.42 -22.13
CA LYS A 214 0.44 0.64 -20.98
C LYS A 214 0.33 1.45 -19.68
N ILE A 215 1.22 2.42 -19.47
CA ILE A 215 1.18 3.36 -18.35
C ILE A 215 1.42 4.76 -18.91
N HIS A 216 0.51 5.69 -18.63
CA HIS A 216 0.62 7.08 -19.08
C HIS A 216 0.40 8.05 -17.92
N GLN A 217 1.44 8.83 -17.58
CA GLN A 217 1.34 9.86 -16.56
C GLN A 217 1.00 11.22 -17.20
N PHE A 218 0.05 11.94 -16.60
CA PHE A 218 -0.38 13.24 -17.10
C PHE A 218 -0.78 14.18 -15.95
N GLY A 219 -0.62 15.48 -16.18
CA GLY A 219 -0.68 16.46 -15.09
C GLY A 219 0.42 16.24 -14.05
N GLN A 220 0.30 16.87 -12.87
CA GLN A 220 1.33 16.76 -11.84
C GLN A 220 1.25 15.45 -11.02
N HIS A 221 0.08 14.80 -10.94
CA HIS A 221 -0.13 13.67 -10.02
C HIS A 221 -1.15 12.62 -10.52
N ARG A 222 -1.40 12.47 -11.82
CA ARG A 222 -2.36 11.47 -12.33
C ARG A 222 -1.69 10.49 -13.28
N ALA A 223 -2.18 9.26 -13.28
CA ALA A 223 -1.71 8.24 -14.21
C ALA A 223 -2.86 7.34 -14.66
N ILE A 224 -2.80 6.93 -15.92
CA ILE A 224 -3.63 5.88 -16.50
C ILE A 224 -2.79 4.62 -16.63
N PHE A 225 -3.38 3.51 -16.22
CA PHE A 225 -2.85 2.16 -16.31
C PHE A 225 -3.78 1.36 -17.21
N HIS A 226 -3.29 0.82 -18.31
CA HIS A 226 -4.10 0.15 -19.33
C HIS A 226 -3.64 -1.29 -19.58
N TRP A 227 -4.54 -2.24 -19.34
CA TRP A 227 -4.39 -3.68 -19.56
C TRP A 227 -5.54 -4.21 -20.44
N PRO A 228 -5.39 -5.40 -21.06
CA PRO A 228 -6.40 -5.94 -21.96
C PRO A 228 -7.80 -6.04 -21.34
N GLN A 229 -7.93 -6.57 -20.12
CA GLN A 229 -9.23 -6.74 -19.47
C GLN A 229 -9.61 -5.58 -18.55
N VAL A 230 -8.69 -4.64 -18.26
CA VAL A 230 -8.92 -3.59 -17.26
C VAL A 230 -8.12 -2.32 -17.54
N SER A 231 -8.73 -1.16 -17.33
CA SER A 231 -8.05 0.14 -17.27
C SER A 231 -8.28 0.79 -15.90
N MET A 232 -7.28 1.48 -15.37
CA MET A 232 -7.35 2.21 -14.12
C MET A 232 -6.88 3.65 -14.29
N LEU A 233 -7.68 4.59 -13.81
CA LEU A 233 -7.29 5.99 -13.66
C LEU A 233 -6.97 6.25 -12.19
N VAL A 234 -5.74 6.65 -11.90
CA VAL A 234 -5.30 7.06 -10.56
C VAL A 234 -5.40 8.57 -10.46
N LEU A 235 -6.17 9.05 -9.49
CA LEU A 235 -6.45 10.48 -9.29
C LEU A 235 -5.29 11.21 -8.60
N HIS A 236 -4.50 10.49 -7.81
CA HIS A 236 -3.33 11.00 -7.11
C HIS A 236 -2.25 9.92 -6.99
N VAL A 237 -1.10 10.13 -7.63
CA VAL A 237 0.05 9.22 -7.62
C VAL A 237 1.09 9.75 -6.63
N GLU A 238 1.08 9.24 -5.41
CA GLU A 238 2.16 9.42 -4.42
C GLU A 238 3.14 8.24 -4.40
N ASP A 239 2.68 7.09 -4.91
CA ASP A 239 3.40 5.82 -4.86
C ASP A 239 4.24 5.54 -6.10
N SER A 240 5.20 4.63 -5.95
CA SER A 240 5.95 4.09 -7.09
C SER A 240 4.98 3.44 -8.09
N LEU A 241 5.06 3.88 -9.34
CA LEU A 241 4.27 3.34 -10.46
C LEU A 241 4.38 1.83 -10.58
N ASP A 242 5.51 1.24 -10.17
CA ASP A 242 5.77 -0.20 -10.19
C ASP A 242 4.84 -1.00 -9.26
N ILE A 243 4.54 -0.48 -8.07
CA ILE A 243 3.63 -1.12 -7.12
C ILE A 243 2.21 -1.16 -7.69
N LEU A 244 1.78 -0.05 -8.31
CA LEU A 244 0.48 0.05 -8.96
C LEU A 244 0.40 -0.84 -10.22
N ALA A 245 1.48 -0.94 -10.98
CA ALA A 245 1.58 -1.84 -12.13
C ALA A 245 1.48 -3.30 -11.70
N LEU A 246 2.18 -3.71 -10.63
CA LEU A 246 2.07 -5.06 -10.05
C LEU A 246 0.65 -5.36 -9.59
N PHE A 247 0.01 -4.38 -8.94
CA PHE A 247 -1.37 -4.52 -8.49
C PHE A 247 -2.33 -4.69 -9.68
N MET A 248 -2.16 -3.94 -10.76
CA MET A 248 -2.91 -4.08 -12.00
C MET A 248 -2.66 -5.42 -12.72
N ASP A 249 -1.40 -5.87 -12.80
CA ASP A 249 -1.05 -7.19 -13.36
C ASP A 249 -1.80 -8.31 -12.61
N SER A 250 -1.89 -8.20 -11.28
CA SER A 250 -2.62 -9.19 -10.47
C SER A 250 -4.13 -9.17 -10.70
N LEU A 251 -4.73 -7.99 -10.90
CA LEU A 251 -6.15 -7.86 -11.22
C LEU A 251 -6.47 -8.42 -12.61
N ASP A 252 -5.68 -8.07 -13.64
CA ASP A 252 -5.87 -8.57 -15.00
C ASP A 252 -5.72 -10.10 -15.07
N ALA A 253 -4.75 -10.66 -14.33
CA ALA A 253 -4.59 -12.12 -14.22
C ALA A 253 -5.79 -12.79 -13.55
N ALA A 254 -6.33 -12.22 -12.47
CA ALA A 254 -7.50 -12.75 -11.79
C ALA A 254 -8.77 -12.67 -12.66
N LEU A 255 -8.98 -11.56 -13.38
CA LEU A 255 -10.09 -11.41 -14.32
C LEU A 255 -10.02 -12.45 -15.46
N LYS A 256 -8.82 -12.66 -16.02
CA LYS A 256 -8.58 -13.71 -17.03
C LYS A 256 -8.86 -15.11 -16.48
N ALA A 257 -8.48 -15.39 -15.24
CA ALA A 257 -8.72 -16.67 -14.60
C ALA A 257 -10.23 -16.94 -14.45
N ILE A 258 -10.99 -15.98 -13.90
CA ILE A 258 -12.45 -16.08 -13.75
C ILE A 258 -13.12 -16.32 -15.11
N ARG A 259 -12.72 -15.56 -16.14
CA ARG A 259 -13.27 -15.70 -17.50
C ARG A 259 -12.96 -17.07 -18.11
N THR A 260 -11.71 -17.52 -17.97
CA THR A 260 -11.27 -18.81 -18.51
C THR A 260 -12.03 -19.95 -17.85
N GLU A 261 -12.23 -19.89 -16.52
CA GLU A 261 -13.00 -20.89 -15.80
C GLU A 261 -14.47 -20.93 -16.25
N ALA A 262 -15.11 -19.76 -16.41
CA ALA A 262 -16.47 -19.68 -16.92
C ALA A 262 -16.61 -20.32 -18.33
N GLN A 263 -15.65 -20.06 -19.21
CA GLN A 263 -15.61 -20.66 -20.55
C GLN A 263 -15.39 -22.18 -20.51
N LEU A 264 -14.56 -22.68 -19.59
CA LEU A 264 -14.34 -24.12 -19.42
C LEU A 264 -15.62 -24.83 -18.96
N LEU A 265 -16.33 -24.27 -17.99
CA LEU A 265 -17.59 -24.84 -17.51
C LEU A 265 -18.66 -24.87 -18.60
N GLU A 266 -18.76 -23.81 -19.40
CA GLU A 266 -19.70 -23.79 -20.54
C GLU A 266 -19.34 -24.84 -21.59
N ARG A 267 -18.04 -25.04 -21.87
CA ARG A 267 -17.59 -26.12 -22.77
C ARG A 267 -17.92 -27.51 -22.22
N VAL A 268 -17.73 -27.76 -20.93
CA VAL A 268 -18.12 -29.04 -20.29
C VAL A 268 -19.63 -29.26 -20.44
N ASN A 269 -20.44 -28.23 -20.22
CA ASN A 269 -21.90 -28.30 -20.39
C ASN A 269 -22.30 -28.62 -21.84
N GLN A 270 -21.63 -28.02 -22.82
CA GLN A 270 -21.85 -28.32 -24.25
C GLN A 270 -21.43 -29.76 -24.60
N LEU A 271 -20.32 -30.25 -24.05
CA LEU A 271 -19.87 -31.64 -24.24
C LEU A 271 -20.86 -32.63 -23.65
N GLU A 272 -21.44 -32.36 -22.48
CA GLU A 272 -22.48 -33.21 -21.90
C GLU A 272 -23.73 -33.28 -22.79
N LYS A 273 -24.20 -32.13 -23.31
CA LYS A 273 -25.32 -32.10 -24.26
C LYS A 273 -25.01 -32.90 -25.53
N TYR A 274 -23.80 -32.73 -26.07
CA TYR A 274 -23.36 -33.47 -27.25
C TYR A 274 -23.26 -34.98 -26.98
N ASN A 275 -22.67 -35.38 -25.85
CA ASN A 275 -22.56 -36.78 -25.45
C ASN A 275 -23.92 -37.43 -25.24
N SER A 276 -24.89 -36.70 -24.67
CA SER A 276 -26.28 -37.17 -24.57
C SER A 276 -26.87 -37.41 -25.95
N LEU A 277 -26.75 -36.45 -26.87
CA LEU A 277 -27.25 -36.61 -28.23
C LEU A 277 -26.60 -37.79 -28.97
N VAL A 278 -25.29 -37.96 -28.83
CA VAL A 278 -24.57 -39.10 -29.43
C VAL A 278 -25.05 -40.42 -28.81
N SER A 279 -25.26 -40.46 -27.49
CA SER A 279 -25.79 -41.64 -26.80
C SER A 279 -27.17 -42.03 -27.34
N ASP A 280 -28.05 -41.05 -27.55
CA ASP A 280 -29.39 -41.28 -28.11
C ASP A 280 -29.29 -41.79 -29.55
N GLN A 281 -28.49 -41.13 -30.41
CA GLN A 281 -28.27 -41.55 -31.80
C GLN A 281 -27.67 -42.95 -31.93
N VAL A 282 -26.71 -43.31 -31.07
CA VAL A 282 -26.09 -44.64 -31.04
C VAL A 282 -27.13 -45.67 -30.64
N THR A 283 -27.95 -45.38 -29.63
CA THR A 283 -29.03 -46.27 -29.18
C THR A 283 -30.03 -46.52 -30.31
N ASP A 284 -30.50 -45.45 -30.97
CA ASP A 284 -31.42 -45.54 -32.12
C ASP A 284 -30.82 -46.36 -33.27
N LEU A 285 -29.55 -46.15 -33.60
CA LEU A 285 -28.85 -46.91 -34.64
C LEU A 285 -28.76 -48.40 -34.30
N PHE A 286 -28.50 -48.74 -33.04
CA PHE A 286 -28.47 -50.14 -32.59
C PHE A 286 -29.83 -50.79 -32.68
N GLU A 287 -30.90 -50.09 -32.29
CA GLU A 287 -32.26 -50.61 -32.43
C GLU A 287 -32.63 -50.82 -33.90
N GLN A 288 -32.25 -49.90 -34.78
CA GLN A 288 -32.45 -50.02 -36.22
C GLN A 288 -31.66 -51.21 -36.81
N MET A 289 -30.36 -51.31 -36.51
CA MET A 289 -29.52 -52.44 -36.96
C MET A 289 -30.05 -53.78 -36.46
N ARG A 290 -30.50 -53.85 -35.21
CA ARG A 290 -31.14 -55.05 -34.65
C ARG A 290 -32.40 -55.42 -35.44
N GLY A 291 -33.23 -54.43 -35.76
CA GLY A 291 -34.43 -54.61 -36.59
C GLY A 291 -34.10 -55.14 -37.99
N GLU A 292 -33.19 -54.47 -38.70
CA GLU A 292 -32.76 -54.85 -40.05
C GLU A 292 -32.13 -56.25 -40.10
N LEU A 293 -31.27 -56.59 -39.14
CA LEU A 293 -30.69 -57.93 -39.03
C LEU A 293 -31.78 -58.98 -38.78
N THR A 294 -32.74 -58.70 -37.90
CA THR A 294 -33.85 -59.61 -37.61
C THR A 294 -34.69 -59.86 -38.88
N GLU A 295 -35.05 -58.80 -39.62
CA GLU A 295 -35.80 -58.91 -40.87
C GLU A 295 -35.00 -59.64 -41.97
N MET A 296 -33.70 -59.40 -42.07
CA MET A 296 -32.83 -60.09 -43.03
C MET A 296 -32.76 -61.60 -42.74
N ILE A 297 -32.60 -62.00 -41.47
CA ILE A 297 -32.56 -63.42 -41.08
C ILE A 297 -33.92 -64.09 -41.34
N VAL A 298 -35.03 -63.40 -41.08
CA VAL A 298 -36.38 -63.91 -41.36
C VAL A 298 -36.60 -64.08 -42.87
N SER A 299 -36.24 -63.08 -43.67
CA SER A 299 -36.44 -63.10 -45.13
C SER A 299 -35.56 -64.10 -45.86
N LEU A 300 -34.36 -64.41 -45.33
CA LEU A 300 -33.49 -65.48 -45.82
C LEU A 300 -33.99 -66.90 -45.44
N GLY A 301 -35.07 -67.01 -44.65
CA GLY A 301 -35.59 -68.29 -44.16
C GLY A 301 -34.72 -68.95 -43.10
N LEU A 302 -33.70 -68.24 -42.60
CA LEU A 302 -32.74 -68.77 -41.62
C LEU A 302 -33.36 -68.91 -40.22
N VAL A 303 -34.38 -68.13 -39.85
CA VAL A 303 -35.08 -68.29 -38.56
C VAL A 303 -35.76 -69.66 -38.43
N ALA A 304 -36.19 -70.27 -39.53
CA ALA A 304 -36.74 -71.62 -39.54
C ALA A 304 -35.66 -72.72 -39.67
N ALA A 305 -34.40 -72.34 -39.92
CA ALA A 305 -33.26 -73.24 -40.13
C ALA A 305 -32.20 -73.20 -39.01
N LEU A 306 -32.24 -72.18 -38.14
CA LEU A 306 -31.42 -72.09 -36.92
C LEU A 306 -32.03 -72.99 -35.84
N GLU A 307 -31.22 -73.85 -35.23
CA GLU A 307 -31.66 -74.57 -34.04
C GLU A 307 -31.89 -73.58 -32.88
N PRO A 308 -32.77 -73.89 -31.90
CA PRO A 308 -33.08 -73.00 -30.77
C PRO A 308 -31.81 -72.47 -30.06
N ASP A 309 -30.79 -73.32 -29.91
CA ASP A 309 -29.51 -72.97 -29.29
C ASP A 309 -28.70 -71.91 -30.08
N GLU A 310 -28.87 -71.85 -31.41
CA GLU A 310 -28.16 -70.89 -32.27
C GLU A 310 -28.83 -69.50 -32.26
N GLN A 311 -30.16 -69.46 -32.15
CA GLN A 311 -30.91 -68.21 -31.91
C GLN A 311 -30.53 -67.57 -30.58
N ASP A 312 -30.43 -68.37 -29.52
CA ASP A 312 -30.04 -67.89 -28.19
C ASP A 312 -28.61 -67.33 -28.21
N ARG A 313 -27.66 -68.01 -28.87
CA ARG A 313 -26.27 -67.51 -29.00
C ARG A 313 -26.16 -66.19 -29.74
N PHE A 314 -26.97 -65.98 -30.77
CA PHE A 314 -26.95 -64.73 -31.54
C PHE A 314 -27.54 -63.57 -30.72
N ASN A 315 -28.66 -63.81 -30.02
CA ASN A 315 -29.26 -62.84 -29.12
C ASN A 315 -28.30 -62.46 -27.97
N ASP A 316 -27.64 -63.45 -27.36
CA ASP A 316 -26.60 -63.24 -26.34
C ASP A 316 -25.45 -62.36 -26.86
N MET A 317 -25.03 -62.55 -28.11
CA MET A 317 -23.97 -61.74 -28.71
C MET A 317 -24.42 -60.28 -28.89
N LEU A 318 -25.63 -60.04 -29.42
CA LEU A 318 -26.17 -58.69 -29.57
C LEU A 318 -26.32 -57.98 -28.22
N GLU A 319 -26.81 -58.68 -27.20
CA GLU A 319 -26.97 -58.13 -25.86
C GLU A 319 -25.62 -57.78 -25.22
N ARG A 320 -24.56 -58.58 -25.46
CA ARG A 320 -23.20 -58.25 -25.01
C ARG A 320 -22.66 -56.97 -25.65
N TYR A 321 -22.90 -56.74 -26.94
CA TYR A 321 -22.44 -55.52 -27.62
C TYR A 321 -23.20 -54.29 -27.13
N ASP A 322 -24.53 -54.40 -26.98
CA ASP A 322 -25.38 -53.33 -26.46
C ASP A 322 -24.96 -52.92 -25.03
N ASN A 323 -24.73 -53.91 -24.16
CA ASN A 323 -24.23 -53.66 -22.81
C ASN A 323 -22.85 -52.99 -22.77
N ASN A 324 -21.90 -53.43 -23.61
CA ASN A 324 -20.56 -52.84 -23.68
C ASN A 324 -20.60 -51.36 -24.11
N ILE A 325 -21.48 -51.03 -25.05
CA ILE A 325 -21.62 -49.66 -25.57
C ILE A 325 -22.30 -48.76 -24.56
N ARG A 326 -23.37 -49.24 -23.92
CA ARG A 326 -24.01 -48.52 -22.81
C ARG A 326 -23.03 -48.25 -21.65
N ASP A 327 -22.17 -49.21 -21.32
CA ASP A 327 -21.15 -49.02 -20.26
C ASP A 327 -20.09 -47.98 -20.66
N LYS A 328 -19.63 -47.97 -21.92
CA LYS A 328 -18.72 -46.93 -22.42
C LYS A 328 -19.35 -45.54 -22.41
N LEU A 329 -20.62 -45.42 -22.80
CA LEU A 329 -21.36 -44.15 -22.78
C LEU A 329 -21.57 -43.65 -21.34
N ARG A 330 -21.89 -44.54 -20.40
CA ARG A 330 -21.95 -44.21 -18.96
C ARG A 330 -20.63 -43.71 -18.42
N THR A 331 -19.52 -44.32 -18.84
CA THR A 331 -18.16 -43.91 -18.42
C THR A 331 -17.85 -42.48 -18.87
N LEU A 332 -18.27 -42.07 -20.08
CA LEU A 332 -18.11 -40.70 -20.57
C LEU A 332 -18.92 -39.68 -19.76
N SER A 333 -20.15 -40.02 -19.39
CA SER A 333 -20.99 -39.18 -18.51
C SER A 333 -20.36 -39.02 -17.12
N TYR A 334 -19.86 -40.11 -16.54
CA TYR A 334 -19.14 -40.10 -15.27
C TYR A 334 -17.90 -39.21 -15.31
N ASN A 335 -17.07 -39.32 -16.36
CA ASN A 335 -15.87 -38.48 -16.52
C ASN A 335 -16.19 -36.98 -16.57
N ASN A 336 -17.29 -36.59 -17.24
CA ASN A 336 -17.71 -35.19 -17.26
C ASN A 336 -18.11 -34.70 -15.86
N SER A 337 -18.81 -35.54 -15.07
CA SER A 337 -19.16 -35.18 -13.69
C SER A 337 -17.93 -35.08 -12.77
N GLU A 338 -16.95 -35.97 -12.93
CA GLU A 338 -15.69 -35.92 -12.18
C GLU A 338 -14.89 -34.64 -12.50
N ILE A 339 -14.86 -34.21 -13.77
CA ILE A 339 -14.23 -32.95 -14.16
C ILE A 339 -14.91 -31.76 -13.46
N ARG A 340 -16.24 -31.75 -13.35
CA ARG A 340 -16.96 -30.69 -12.61
C ARG A 340 -16.60 -30.68 -11.12
N ILE A 341 -16.49 -31.86 -10.50
CA ILE A 341 -16.13 -31.99 -9.09
C ILE A 341 -14.69 -31.53 -8.88
N LEU A 342 -13.74 -31.97 -9.69
CA LEU A 342 -12.34 -31.52 -9.62
C LEU A 342 -12.20 -30.00 -9.81
N VAL A 343 -12.92 -29.44 -10.78
CA VAL A 343 -12.98 -27.98 -10.98
C VAL A 343 -13.61 -27.30 -9.77
N SER A 344 -14.54 -27.94 -9.07
CA SER A 344 -15.18 -27.42 -7.85
C SER A 344 -14.30 -27.53 -6.59
N ASP A 345 -13.55 -28.60 -6.44
CA ASP A 345 -12.68 -28.87 -5.29
C ASP A 345 -11.45 -27.96 -5.30
N LEU A 346 -10.93 -27.63 -6.50
CA LEU A 346 -9.92 -26.59 -6.68
C LEU A 346 -10.37 -25.19 -6.19
N ARG A 347 -11.66 -25.02 -5.83
CA ARG A 347 -12.24 -23.73 -5.45
C ARG A 347 -12.30 -23.48 -3.94
N SER A 348 -11.94 -24.43 -3.07
CA SER A 348 -12.05 -24.23 -1.62
C SER A 348 -10.97 -23.26 -1.12
N ALA A 349 -11.41 -22.11 -0.58
CA ALA A 349 -10.51 -21.16 0.06
C ALA A 349 -10.15 -21.64 1.49
N PRO A 350 -8.91 -21.43 1.95
CA PRO A 350 -8.56 -21.57 3.36
C PRO A 350 -9.46 -20.70 4.26
N GLU A 351 -9.74 -21.13 5.48
CA GLU A 351 -10.67 -20.43 6.43
C GLU A 351 -10.30 -18.95 6.64
N ASP A 352 -9.00 -18.64 6.70
CA ASP A 352 -8.50 -17.27 6.88
C ASP A 352 -8.86 -16.34 5.70
N ILE A 353 -8.87 -16.89 4.48
CA ILE A 353 -9.22 -16.16 3.26
C ILE A 353 -10.74 -16.03 3.15
N GLU A 354 -11.51 -17.05 3.55
CA GLU A 354 -12.97 -16.94 3.62
C GLU A 354 -13.42 -15.80 4.55
N LYS A 355 -12.77 -15.65 5.71
CA LYS A 355 -13.08 -14.58 6.66
C LYS A 355 -12.86 -13.19 6.04
N LEU A 356 -11.71 -12.97 5.40
CA LEU A 356 -11.42 -11.75 4.64
C LEU A 356 -12.46 -11.46 3.56
N LEU A 357 -12.84 -12.48 2.79
CA LEU A 357 -13.83 -12.35 1.73
C LEU A 357 -15.26 -12.13 2.24
N ARG A 358 -15.57 -12.45 3.52
CA ARG A 358 -16.89 -12.22 4.15
C ARG A 358 -16.99 -10.85 4.80
N GLU A 359 -15.94 -10.38 5.48
CA GLU A 359 -15.90 -9.07 6.14
C GLU A 359 -16.09 -7.91 5.14
N GLN A 360 -15.78 -8.12 3.87
CA GLN A 360 -15.89 -7.08 2.83
C GLN A 360 -17.24 -7.00 2.10
N HIS A 361 -18.17 -7.93 2.35
CA HIS A 361 -19.52 -7.88 1.77
C HIS A 361 -20.40 -6.74 2.34
N GLN A 362 -20.08 -6.20 3.52
CA GLN A 362 -20.91 -5.15 4.15
C GLN A 362 -20.82 -3.77 3.48
N PHE A 363 -19.82 -3.52 2.62
CA PHE A 363 -19.64 -2.20 1.97
C PHE A 363 -20.21 -2.08 0.55
N SER A 364 -20.55 -3.18 -0.11
CA SER A 364 -21.11 -3.18 -1.48
C SER A 364 -22.65 -3.16 -1.51
N GLY A 365 -23.31 -3.49 -0.39
CA GLY A 365 -24.78 -3.60 -0.29
C GLY A 365 -25.57 -2.30 -0.43
N ASN A 366 -24.95 -1.13 -0.40
CA ASN A 366 -25.66 0.16 -0.46
C ASN A 366 -25.83 0.76 -1.87
N ASN A 367 -25.29 0.13 -2.93
CA ASN A 367 -25.39 0.65 -4.30
C ASN A 367 -26.38 -0.10 -5.21
N LYS A 368 -27.22 -1.01 -4.67
CA LYS A 368 -28.23 -1.76 -5.47
C LYS A 368 -29.62 -1.14 -5.53
N ASN A 369 -29.82 0.12 -5.13
CA ASN A 369 -31.10 0.83 -5.33
C ASN A 369 -30.99 1.91 -6.40
N THR A 370 -30.94 1.49 -7.67
CA THR A 370 -31.48 2.28 -8.80
C THR A 370 -31.72 1.32 -9.98
N GLU A 371 -32.73 0.47 -9.84
CA GLU A 371 -33.58 0.07 -10.97
C GLU A 371 -34.86 0.91 -10.92
N LEU A 372 -35.38 1.23 -12.11
CA LEU A 372 -36.57 2.03 -12.48
C LEU A 372 -36.21 3.42 -13.01
N PHE A 373 -35.93 3.52 -14.31
CA PHE A 373 -36.88 4.00 -15.33
C PHE A 373 -36.41 3.64 -16.74
#